data_AF-A0A258YR74-F1
#
_entry.id   AF-A0A258YR74-F1
#
_cell.length_a   1.000
_cell.length_b   1.000
_cell.length_c   1.000
_cell.angle_alpha   90.00
_cell.angle_beta   90.00
_cell.angle_gamma   90.00
#
_symmetry.space_group_name_H-M   'P 1'
#
loop_
_entity.id
_entity.type
_entity.pdbx_description
1 polymer ?
#
loop_
_entity_poly.entity_id
_entity_poly.type
_entity_poly.pdbx_seq_one_letter_code
_entity_poly.pdbx_strand_id
1 'polypeptide(L)'
;MSSTCLINLGAEDWFHPDWRSNFYPDGLPDDWLLSYYNTRFQAVYLPAVRWQAASVAEWSQWLEDTQPGFRFLLEPGLASVPRDARVI
;
A
#
# COMPACT_ATOMS: atom_id res chain seq x y z
N MET A 1 -6.90 33.40 -3.13
CA MET A 1 -7.41 32.05 -2.79
C MET A 1 -6.21 31.11 -2.88
N SER A 2 -5.71 30.63 -1.74
CA SER A 2 -4.58 29.68 -1.76
C SER A 2 -5.13 28.32 -2.19
N SER A 3 -4.65 27.79 -3.31
CA SER A 3 -4.99 26.43 -3.74
C SER A 3 -4.29 25.45 -2.80
N THR A 4 -5.08 24.60 -2.13
CA THR A 4 -4.53 23.51 -1.33
C THR A 4 -3.99 22.43 -2.27
N CYS A 5 -2.67 22.24 -2.27
CA CYS A 5 -2.04 21.10 -2.93
C CYS A 5 -2.03 19.92 -1.96
N LEU A 6 -2.66 18.81 -2.33
CA LEU A 6 -2.69 17.60 -1.51
C LEU A 6 -1.42 16.78 -1.78
N ILE A 7 -0.62 16.56 -0.76
CA ILE A 7 0.62 15.77 -0.83
C ILE A 7 0.39 14.50 -0.01
N ASN A 8 0.45 13.35 -0.68
CA ASN A 8 0.41 12.05 -0.01
C ASN A 8 1.83 11.57 0.26
N LEU A 9 2.05 11.09 1.49
CA LEU A 9 3.30 10.47 1.90
C LEU A 9 3.14 8.96 1.98
N GLY A 10 4.19 8.27 1.57
CA GLY A 10 4.28 6.82 1.56
C GLY A 10 5.72 6.36 1.43
N ALA A 11 5.91 5.05 1.58
CA ALA A 11 7.17 4.35 1.40
C ALA A 11 7.09 3.37 0.23
N GLU A 12 8.24 2.83 -0.19
CA GLU A 12 8.31 1.68 -1.08
C GLU A 12 7.99 0.41 -0.28
N ASP A 13 6.90 -0.26 -0.64
CA ASP A 13 6.33 -1.41 0.06
C ASP A 13 5.99 -1.12 1.55
N TRP A 14 5.15 -1.94 2.15
CA TRP A 14 4.91 -1.97 3.60
C TRP A 14 5.71 -3.08 4.28
N PHE A 15 6.16 -4.08 3.53
CA PHE A 15 6.85 -5.24 4.08
C PHE A 15 8.34 -4.99 4.27
N HIS A 16 8.72 -4.47 5.44
CA HIS A 16 10.12 -4.27 5.84
C HIS A 16 10.43 -5.03 7.13
N PRO A 17 11.35 -6.02 7.11
CA PRO A 17 11.75 -6.74 8.32
C PRO A 17 12.29 -5.81 9.41
N ASP A 18 13.06 -4.77 9.04
CA ASP A 18 13.64 -3.80 9.98
C ASP A 18 12.60 -2.90 10.66
N TRP A 19 11.37 -2.87 10.14
CA TRP A 19 10.27 -2.12 10.74
C TRP A 19 9.55 -2.91 11.82
N ARG A 20 9.73 -4.24 11.85
CA ARG A 20 9.22 -5.07 12.95
C ARG A 20 9.90 -4.63 14.24
N SER A 21 9.11 -4.46 15.31
CA SER A 21 9.56 -3.99 16.62
C SER A 21 9.96 -2.52 16.74
N ASN A 22 9.98 -1.75 15.64
CA ASN A 22 10.26 -0.29 15.69
C ASN A 22 9.10 0.57 15.18
N PHE A 23 8.45 0.14 14.09
CA PHE A 23 7.26 0.79 13.54
C PHE A 23 6.01 -0.09 13.73
N TYR A 24 6.16 -1.40 13.51
CA TYR A 24 5.11 -2.39 13.75
C TYR A 24 5.18 -2.90 15.19
N PRO A 25 4.03 -3.04 15.87
CA PRO A 25 3.95 -3.69 17.17
C PRO A 25 4.53 -5.11 17.16
N ASP A 26 5.11 -5.52 18.29
CA ASP A 26 5.61 -6.89 18.45
C ASP A 26 4.49 -7.91 18.30
N GLY A 27 4.76 -8.96 17.53
CA GLY A 27 3.80 -10.04 17.27
C GLY A 27 2.69 -9.70 16.27
N LEU A 28 2.77 -8.58 15.55
CA LEU A 28 1.82 -8.26 14.48
C LEU A 28 1.96 -9.28 13.32
N PRO A 29 0.89 -9.99 12.93
CA PRO A 29 0.92 -10.91 11.79
C PRO A 29 1.19 -10.19 10.47
N ASP A 30 1.80 -10.89 9.53
CA ASP A 30 2.19 -10.38 8.21
C ASP A 30 0.99 -9.83 7.42
N ASP A 31 -0.16 -10.49 7.52
CA ASP A 31 -1.41 -10.10 6.86
C ASP A 31 -1.97 -8.78 7.40
N TRP A 32 -1.61 -8.38 8.62
CA TRP A 32 -2.08 -7.14 9.25
C TRP A 32 -1.13 -5.96 9.07
N LEU A 33 0.04 -6.19 8.46
CA LEU A 33 1.03 -5.13 8.24
C LEU A 33 0.46 -4.01 7.37
N LEU A 34 -0.23 -4.35 6.29
CA LEU A 34 -0.85 -3.37 5.40
C LEU A 34 -1.96 -2.59 6.11
N SER A 35 -2.83 -3.29 6.86
CA SER A 35 -3.90 -2.65 7.63
C SER A 35 -3.32 -1.64 8.62
N TYR A 36 -2.24 -1.99 9.32
CA TYR A 36 -1.54 -1.08 10.23
C TYR A 36 -0.87 0.08 9.47
N TYR A 37 -0.16 -0.20 8.38
CA TYR A 37 0.53 0.79 7.57
C TYR A 37 -0.42 1.88 7.05
N ASN A 38 -1.60 1.49 6.56
CA ASN A 38 -2.62 2.41 6.03
C ASN A 38 -3.15 3.41 7.09
N THR A 39 -3.05 3.07 8.38
CA THR A 39 -3.42 4.02 9.45
C THR A 39 -2.38 5.14 9.66
N ARG A 40 -1.15 4.95 9.17
CA ARG A 40 -0.04 5.88 9.35
C ARG A 40 0.31 6.65 8.07
N PHE A 41 0.20 6.00 6.92
CA PHE A 41 0.49 6.57 5.61
C PHE A 41 -0.72 6.51 4.70
N GLN A 42 -0.84 7.51 3.82
CA GLN A 42 -1.95 7.62 2.89
C GLN A 42 -1.63 7.04 1.50
N ALA A 43 -0.36 6.72 1.25
CA ALA A 43 0.04 6.06 0.01
C ALA A 43 1.12 5.00 0.26
N VAL A 44 1.26 4.09 -0.69
CA VAL A 44 2.40 3.18 -0.79
C VAL A 44 2.84 3.07 -2.24
N TYR A 45 4.14 3.02 -2.46
CA TYR A 45 4.73 2.69 -3.74
C TYR A 45 4.96 1.19 -3.82
N LEU A 46 4.40 0.53 -4.83
CA LEU A 46 4.57 -0.90 -5.04
C LEU A 46 5.50 -1.14 -6.24
N PRO A 47 6.65 -1.80 -6.03
CA PRO A 47 7.52 -2.24 -7.11
C PRO A 47 6.81 -3.19 -8.08
N ALA A 48 7.21 -3.17 -9.34
CA ALA A 48 6.57 -3.89 -10.43
C ALA A 48 6.60 -5.39 -10.19
N VAL A 49 7.70 -5.90 -9.63
CA VAL A 49 7.85 -7.31 -9.26
C VAL A 49 6.84 -7.74 -8.18
N ARG A 50 6.51 -6.85 -7.23
CA ARG A 50 5.63 -7.15 -6.11
C ARG A 50 4.18 -7.23 -6.55
N TRP A 51 3.72 -6.20 -7.26
CA TRP A 51 2.31 -6.10 -7.63
C TRP A 51 1.94 -7.00 -8.81
N GLN A 52 2.88 -7.31 -9.70
CA GLN A 52 2.66 -8.28 -10.79
C GLN A 52 2.66 -9.73 -10.30
N ALA A 53 3.37 -10.03 -9.22
CA ALA A 53 3.36 -11.36 -8.61
C ALA A 53 2.09 -11.62 -7.77
N ALA A 54 1.40 -10.56 -7.34
CA ALA A 54 0.19 -10.66 -6.54
C ALA A 54 -0.99 -11.23 -7.35
N SER A 55 -1.63 -12.23 -6.78
CA SER A 55 -2.87 -12.80 -7.28
C SER A 55 -4.04 -11.82 -7.14
N VAL A 56 -5.13 -12.10 -7.86
CA VAL A 56 -6.38 -11.33 -7.74
C VAL A 56 -6.92 -11.36 -6.32
N ALA A 57 -6.77 -12.48 -5.60
CA ALA A 57 -7.21 -12.61 -4.21
C ALA A 57 -6.39 -11.71 -3.26
N GLU A 58 -5.07 -11.66 -3.43
CA GLU A 58 -4.20 -10.76 -2.65
C GLU A 58 -4.54 -9.30 -2.91
N TRP A 59 -4.77 -8.93 -4.18
CA TRP A 59 -5.21 -7.58 -4.53
C TRP A 59 -6.55 -7.21 -3.89
N SER A 60 -7.54 -8.11 -3.94
CA SER A 60 -8.82 -7.90 -3.27
C SER A 60 -8.64 -7.70 -1.76
N GLN A 61 -7.80 -8.53 -1.12
CA GLN A 61 -7.48 -8.40 0.29
C GLN A 61 -6.85 -7.04 0.61
N TRP A 62 -5.87 -6.60 -0.17
CA TRP A 62 -5.23 -5.28 0.02
C TRP A 62 -6.22 -4.13 -0.14
N LEU A 63 -7.14 -4.25 -1.08
CA LEU A 63 -8.21 -3.28 -1.32
C LEU A 63 -9.29 -3.32 -0.22
N GLU A 64 -9.50 -4.43 0.46
CA GLU A 64 -10.41 -4.54 1.61
C GLU A 64 -9.78 -3.99 2.89
N ASP A 65 -8.48 -4.23 3.08
CA ASP A 65 -7.73 -3.83 4.29
C ASP A 65 -7.31 -2.35 4.32
N THR A 66 -7.46 -1.63 3.21
CA THR A 66 -7.05 -0.23 3.08
C THR A 66 -8.22 0.73 3.08
N GLN A 67 -8.03 1.89 3.71
CA GLN A 67 -9.05 2.94 3.75
C GLN A 67 -9.36 3.51 2.34
N PRO A 68 -10.57 4.05 2.11
CA PRO A 68 -10.95 4.62 0.80
C PRO A 68 -10.02 5.76 0.30
N GLY A 69 -9.38 6.48 1.22
CA GLY A 69 -8.42 7.54 0.93
C GLY A 69 -7.01 7.05 0.56
N PHE A 70 -6.71 5.77 0.79
CA PHE A 70 -5.39 5.21 0.56
C PHE A 70 -5.09 5.10 -0.95
N ARG A 71 -3.81 5.22 -1.32
CA ARG A 71 -3.36 5.15 -2.72
C ARG A 71 -2.23 4.15 -2.90
N PHE A 72 -2.40 3.25 -3.85
CA PHE A 72 -1.36 2.34 -4.34
C PHE A 72 -0.73 2.95 -5.58
N LEU A 73 0.49 3.46 -5.44
CA LEU A 73 1.30 3.97 -6.55
C LEU A 73 2.10 2.82 -7.15
N LEU A 74 1.88 2.51 -8.42
CA LEU A 74 2.52 1.37 -9.04
C LEU A 74 3.74 1.77 -9.84
N GLU A 75 4.81 1.01 -9.68
CA GLU A 75 5.88 1.04 -10.66
C GLU A 75 5.34 0.56 -12.03
N PRO A 76 5.68 1.25 -13.14
CA PRO A 76 5.25 0.84 -14.47
C PRO A 76 5.58 -0.63 -14.76
N GLY A 77 4.61 -1.38 -15.27
CA GLY A 77 4.75 -2.80 -15.60
C GLY A 77 3.83 -3.22 -16.74
N LEU A 78 3.88 -4.50 -17.09
CA LEU A 78 3.19 -5.04 -18.27
C LEU A 78 1.89 -5.79 -17.94
N ALA A 79 1.67 -6.13 -16.67
CA ALA A 79 0.48 -6.85 -16.25
C ALA A 79 -0.74 -5.93 -16.09
N SER A 80 -1.94 -6.51 -16.14
CA SER A 80 -3.18 -5.80 -15.88
C SER A 80 -3.33 -5.52 -14.38
N VAL A 81 -3.54 -4.27 -14.02
CA VAL A 81 -3.82 -3.83 -12.66
C VAL A 81 -5.32 -3.88 -12.36
N PRO A 82 -5.73 -4.04 -11.09
CA PRO A 82 -7.14 -3.92 -10.70
C PRO A 82 -7.71 -2.54 -11.09
N ARG A 83 -8.95 -2.52 -11.58
CA ARG A 83 -9.66 -1.27 -11.87
C ARG A 83 -10.28 -0.71 -10.58
N ASP A 84 -9.46 -0.07 -9.76
CA ASP A 84 -9.88 0.63 -8.53
C ASP A 84 -9.34 2.06 -8.53
N ALA A 85 -10.13 3.02 -8.03
CA ALA A 85 -9.73 4.44 -7.97
C ALA A 85 -8.55 4.72 -7.04
N ARG A 86 -8.19 3.75 -6.19
CA ARG A 86 -7.04 3.82 -5.28
C ARG A 86 -5.73 3.41 -5.95
N VAL A 87 -5.78 2.76 -7.11
CA VAL A 87 -4.58 2.34 -7.86
C VAL A 87 -4.23 3.43 -8.86
N ILE A 88 -3.02 3.98 -8.74
CA ILE A 88 -2.50 5.10 -9.55
C ILE A 88 -1.18 4.75 -10.22
#